data_AF-A0A5F2G683-F1
#
_entry.id   AF-A0A5F2G683-F1
#
_cell.length_a   1.000
_cell.length_b   1.000
_cell.length_c   1.000
_cell.angle_alpha   90.00
_cell.angle_beta   90.00
_cell.angle_gamma   90.00
#
_symmetry.space_group_name_H-M   'P 1'
#
loop_
_entity.id
_entity.type
_entity.pdbx_description
1 polymer ?
#
loop_
_entity_poly.entity_id
_entity_poly.type
_entity_poly.pdbx_seq_one_letter_code
_entity_poly.pdbx_strand_id
1 'polypeptide(L)'
;MAQQGPTGAELKAAKKHLIGTYAIDRLGSTSSIADRLLDLQIHKADVDYNQRRARSIGRVTLKQVKAAAKKLLSAEPAILVVGPPLGGKDE
;
A
#
# COMPACT_ATOMS: atom_id res chain seq x y z
N MET A 1 1.30 -0.62 -14.69
CA MET A 1 1.32 -1.57 -13.56
C MET A 1 0.74 -2.95 -13.88
N ALA A 2 -0.50 -3.10 -14.36
CA ALA A 2 -1.14 -4.43 -14.56
C ALA A 2 -0.38 -5.40 -15.48
N GLN A 3 0.16 -4.90 -16.61
CA GLN A 3 0.80 -5.73 -17.62
C GLN A 3 2.24 -6.12 -17.28
N GLN A 4 3.07 -5.15 -16.89
CA GLN A 4 4.52 -5.33 -16.72
C GLN A 4 4.92 -5.51 -15.25
N GLY A 5 4.09 -5.01 -14.32
CA GLY A 5 4.40 -4.87 -12.89
C GLY A 5 5.57 -3.92 -12.62
N PRO A 6 6.04 -3.84 -11.37
CA PRO A 6 7.22 -3.04 -11.04
C PRO A 6 8.51 -3.73 -11.49
N THR A 7 9.59 -2.95 -11.51
CA THR A 7 10.97 -3.42 -11.60
C THR A 7 11.49 -3.93 -10.24
N GLY A 8 12.62 -4.63 -10.26
CA GLY A 8 13.29 -5.06 -9.02
C GLY A 8 13.79 -3.88 -8.17
N ALA A 9 14.24 -2.79 -8.82
CA ALA A 9 14.68 -1.58 -8.14
C ALA A 9 13.53 -0.87 -7.44
N GLU A 10 12.38 -0.72 -8.10
CA GLU A 10 11.17 -0.14 -7.50
C GLU A 10 10.65 -0.99 -6.34
N LEU A 11 10.66 -2.33 -6.46
CA LEU A 11 10.29 -3.20 -5.34
C LEU A 11 11.22 -3.02 -4.14
N LYS A 12 12.54 -2.93 -4.37
CA LYS A 12 13.51 -2.69 -3.30
C LYS A 12 13.28 -1.34 -2.64
N ALA A 13 13.04 -0.29 -3.43
CA ALA A 13 12.77 1.06 -2.93
C ALA A 13 11.47 1.10 -2.10
N ALA A 14 10.39 0.52 -2.61
CA ALA A 14 9.11 0.46 -1.91
C ALA A 14 9.22 -0.30 -0.59
N LYS A 15 9.92 -1.46 -0.55
CA LYS A 15 10.18 -2.18 0.69
C LYS A 15 10.96 -1.35 1.70
N LYS A 16 12.04 -0.69 1.26
CA LYS A 16 12.86 0.18 2.12
C LYS A 16 12.01 1.29 2.73
N HIS A 17 11.17 1.94 1.94
CA HIS A 17 10.26 2.98 2.40
C HIS A 17 9.24 2.43 3.42
N LEU A 18 8.48 1.39 3.06
CA LEU A 18 7.43 0.82 3.94
C LEU A 18 7.94 0.27 5.28
N ILE A 19 9.19 -0.19 5.32
CA ILE A 19 9.85 -0.62 6.56
C ILE A 19 10.39 0.59 7.32
N GLY A 20 11.08 1.50 6.63
CA GLY A 20 11.78 2.63 7.24
C GLY A 20 10.87 3.70 7.84
N THR A 21 9.75 4.04 7.18
CA THR A 21 8.87 5.10 7.68
C THR A 21 7.96 4.65 8.81
N TYR A 22 7.83 3.35 9.05
CA TYR A 22 6.84 2.80 10.00
C TYR A 22 6.96 3.38 11.41
N ALA A 23 8.19 3.51 11.92
CA ALA A 23 8.43 4.07 13.26
C ALA A 23 8.02 5.55 13.35
N ILE A 24 8.18 6.30 12.26
CA ILE A 24 7.84 7.73 12.20
C ILE A 24 6.33 7.89 12.05
N ASP A 25 5.75 7.24 11.04
CA ASP A 25 4.35 7.45 10.65
C ASP A 25 3.35 6.86 11.65
N ARG A 26 3.71 5.77 12.33
CA ARG A 26 2.79 5.00 13.18
C ARG A 26 3.13 5.05 14.66
N LEU A 27 4.37 5.40 15.01
CA LEU A 27 4.86 5.36 16.39
C LEU A 27 5.53 6.69 16.82
N GLY A 28 5.43 7.75 16.01
CA GLY A 28 6.08 9.03 16.25
C GLY A 28 5.35 9.97 17.22
N SER A 29 4.09 9.68 17.55
CA SER A 29 3.28 10.47 18.49
C SER A 29 2.26 9.60 19.24
N THR A 30 1.82 10.06 20.42
CA THR A 30 0.78 9.36 21.20
C THR A 30 -0.48 9.10 20.38
N SER A 31 -0.95 10.08 19.59
CA SER A 31 -2.12 9.91 18.73
C SER A 31 -1.90 8.84 17.66
N SER A 32 -0.76 8.85 16.97
CA SER A 32 -0.44 7.82 15.95
C SER A 32 -0.36 6.41 16.54
N ILE A 33 0.15 6.29 17.78
CA ILE A 33 0.22 5.03 18.50
C ILE A 33 -1.19 4.54 18.86
N ALA A 34 -2.05 5.42 19.38
CA ALA A 34 -3.42 5.08 19.73
C ALA A 34 -4.22 4.62 18.50
N ASP A 35 -4.15 5.36 17.40
CA ASP A 35 -4.78 4.99 16.12
C ASP A 35 -4.28 3.63 15.62
N ARG A 36 -2.97 3.38 15.76
CA ARG A 36 -2.38 2.11 15.33
C ARG A 36 -2.87 0.94 16.16
N LEU A 37 -2.96 1.09 17.48
CA LEU A 37 -3.47 0.05 18.38
C LEU A 37 -4.95 -0.24 18.12
N LEU A 38 -5.76 0.79 17.91
CA LEU A 38 -7.16 0.63 17.54
C LEU A 38 -7.32 -0.12 16.21
N ASP A 39 -6.56 0.27 15.18
CA ASP A 39 -6.61 -0.39 13.87
C ASP A 39 -6.24 -1.88 13.95
N LEU A 40 -5.23 -2.23 14.76
CA LEU A 40 -4.86 -3.62 15.04
C LEU A 40 -6.01 -4.41 15.67
N GLN A 41 -6.72 -3.81 16.62
CA GLN A 41 -7.86 -4.45 17.29
C GLN A 41 -9.04 -4.65 16.33
N ILE A 42 -9.38 -3.63 15.53
CA ILE A 42 -10.45 -3.70 14.52
C ILE A 42 -10.21 -4.86 13.56
N HIS A 43 -8.95 -5.02 13.12
CA HIS A 43 -8.56 -6.07 12.18
C HIS A 43 -8.25 -7.41 12.87
N LYS A 44 -8.46 -7.53 14.19
CA LYS A 44 -8.16 -8.73 15.00
C LYS A 44 -6.74 -9.25 14.74
N ALA A 45 -5.78 -8.33 14.61
CA ALA A 45 -4.41 -8.68 14.34
C ALA A 45 -3.75 -9.34 15.57
N ASP A 46 -2.80 -10.23 15.31
CA ASP A 46 -1.99 -10.82 16.38
C ASP A 46 -1.23 -9.74 17.16
N VAL A 47 -1.07 -9.98 18.46
CA VAL A 47 -0.37 -9.06 19.39
C VAL A 47 1.06 -8.72 18.93
N ASP A 48 1.72 -9.64 18.22
CA ASP A 48 3.09 -9.48 17.75
C ASP A 48 3.19 -9.02 16.28
N TYR A 49 2.09 -8.55 15.69
CA TYR A 49 2.05 -8.11 14.30
C TYR A 49 3.14 -7.06 13.99
N ASN A 50 3.32 -6.09 14.89
CA ASN A 50 4.29 -5.01 14.72
C ASN A 50 5.73 -5.54 14.61
N GLN A 51 6.08 -6.54 15.43
CA GLN A 51 7.39 -7.18 15.44
C GLN A 51 7.64 -7.98 14.17
N ARG A 52 6.62 -8.66 13.63
CA ARG A 52 6.79 -9.52 12.45
C ARG A 52 6.65 -8.77 11.12
N ARG A 53 6.03 -7.59 11.10
CA ARG A 53 5.69 -6.84 9.88
C ARG A 53 6.89 -6.62 8.94
N ALA A 54 8.02 -6.14 9.46
CA ALA A 54 9.19 -5.85 8.63
C ALA A 54 9.70 -7.12 7.91
N ARG A 55 9.74 -8.24 8.63
CA ARG A 55 10.10 -9.55 8.07
C ARG A 55 9.07 -10.02 7.03
N SER A 56 7.78 -9.85 7.29
CA SER A 56 6.72 -10.20 6.34
C SER A 56 6.83 -9.41 5.03
N ILE A 57 7.08 -8.09 5.11
CA ILE A 57 7.34 -7.24 3.94
C ILE A 57 8.64 -7.66 3.22
N GLY A 58 9.69 -7.95 3.98
CA GLY A 58 10.97 -8.41 3.44
C GLY A 58 10.85 -9.65 2.55
N ARG A 59 9.97 -10.59 2.92
CA ARG A 59 9.72 -11.86 2.20
C ARG A 59 8.94 -11.72 0.90
N VAL A 60 8.30 -10.57 0.64
CA VAL A 60 7.50 -10.37 -0.58
C VAL A 60 8.38 -10.44 -1.83
N THR A 61 8.03 -11.25 -2.81
CA THR A 61 8.83 -11.44 -4.03
C THR A 61 8.31 -10.60 -5.19
N LEU A 62 9.16 -10.32 -6.18
CA LEU A 62 8.75 -9.61 -7.39
C LEU A 62 7.62 -10.36 -8.13
N LYS A 63 7.70 -11.69 -8.19
CA LYS A 63 6.65 -12.54 -8.77
C LYS A 63 5.31 -12.35 -8.07
N GLN A 64 5.28 -12.32 -6.74
CA GLN A 64 4.06 -12.10 -5.97
C GLN A 64 3.45 -10.73 -6.25
N VAL A 65 4.28 -9.68 -6.32
CA VAL A 65 3.80 -8.32 -6.62
C VAL A 65 3.25 -8.24 -8.05
N LYS A 66 3.92 -8.84 -9.03
CA LYS A 66 3.41 -8.91 -10.42
C LYS A 66 2.08 -9.65 -10.50
N ALA A 67 1.94 -10.77 -9.79
CA ALA A 67 0.69 -11.53 -9.75
C ALA A 67 -0.45 -10.73 -9.09
N ALA A 68 -0.18 -10.03 -7.98
CA ALA A 68 -1.15 -9.17 -7.33
C ALA A 68 -1.55 -7.98 -8.20
N ALA A 69 -0.59 -7.32 -8.86
CA ALA A 69 -0.84 -6.22 -9.78
C ALA A 69 -1.74 -6.66 -10.94
N LYS A 70 -1.47 -7.82 -11.55
CA LYS A 70 -2.33 -8.38 -12.60
C LYS A 70 -3.73 -8.69 -12.07
N LYS A 71 -3.85 -9.32 -10.90
CA LYS A 71 -5.16 -9.66 -10.31
C LYS A 71 -6.02 -8.43 -10.02
N LEU A 72 -5.42 -7.39 -9.44
CA LEU A 72 -6.15 -6.23 -8.93
C LEU A 72 -6.36 -5.13 -9.97
N LEU A 73 -5.47 -5.02 -10.96
CA LEU A 73 -5.43 -3.86 -11.87
C LEU A 73 -5.76 -4.23 -13.33
N SER A 74 -6.15 -5.47 -13.61
CA SER A 74 -6.60 -5.89 -14.96
C SER A 74 -8.08 -5.62 -15.24
N ALA A 75 -8.88 -5.36 -14.21
CA ALA A 75 -10.28 -4.94 -14.40
C ALA A 75 -10.33 -3.51 -14.94
N GLU A 76 -11.38 -3.21 -15.72
CA GLU A 76 -11.65 -1.85 -16.15
C GLU A 76 -11.91 -0.96 -14.93
N PRO A 77 -11.17 0.16 -14.76
CA PRO A 77 -11.29 0.97 -13.57
C PRO A 77 -12.59 1.79 -13.59
N ALA A 78 -13.22 1.93 -12.43
CA ALA A 78 -14.19 3.00 -12.24
C ALA A 78 -13.43 4.33 -12.18
N ILE A 79 -13.76 5.26 -13.08
CA ILE A 79 -13.16 6.59 -13.12
C ILE A 79 -14.23 7.61 -12.67
N LEU A 80 -13.93 8.31 -11.58
CA LEU A 80 -14.73 9.45 -11.12
C LEU A 80 -13.91 10.72 -11.35
N VAL A 81 -14.43 11.63 -12.19
CA VAL A 81 -13.86 12.95 -12.42
C VAL A 81 -14.79 13.98 -11.76
N VAL A 82 -14.22 14.85 -10.94
CA VAL A 82 -14.96 15.94 -10.29
C VAL A 82 -14.35 17.27 -10.72
N GLY A 83 -15.16 18.10 -11.39
CA GLY A 83 -14.74 19.38 -11.93
C GLY A 83 -15.35 19.65 -13.30
N PRO A 84 -14.91 20.72 -13.99
CA PRO A 84 -15.30 21.01 -15.36
C PRO A 84 -15.04 19.82 -16.31
N PRO A 85 -15.82 19.66 -17.40
CA PRO A 85 -15.64 18.56 -18.34
C PRO A 85 -14.21 18.50 -18.87
N LEU A 86 -13.61 17.30 -18.86
CA LEU A 86 -12.34 17.05 -19.50
C LEU A 86 -12.54 17.07 -21.02
N GLY A 87 -12.51 18.27 -21.60
CA GLY A 87 -12.61 18.51 -23.04
C GLY A 87 -13.83 19.30 -23.49
N GLY A 88 -14.11 20.45 -22.86
CA GLY A 88 -15.22 21.34 -23.21
C GLY A 88 -15.46 21.47 -24.72
N LYS A 89 -16.55 20.85 -25.18
CA LYS A 89 -17.51 21.48 -26.07
C LYS A 89 -18.86 21.30 -25.41
N ASP A 90 -19.45 22.45 -25.07
CA ASP A 90 -20.86 22.54 -24.78
C ASP A 90 -21.62 22.08 -26.04
N GLU A 91 -22.38 21.00 -25.92
CA GLU A 91 -23.60 20.77 -26.70
C GLU A 91 -24.78 20.68 -25.72
#